data_AF-A0A1E1F8K5-F1
#
_entry.id   AF-A0A1E1F8K5-F1
#
_cell.length_a   1.000
_cell.length_b   1.000
_cell.length_c   1.000
_cell.angle_alpha   90.00
_cell.angle_beta   90.00
_cell.angle_gamma   90.00
#
_symmetry.space_group_name_H-M   'P 1'
#
loop_
_entity.id
_entity.type
_entity.pdbx_description
1 polymer ?
#
loop_
_entity_poly.entity_id
_entity_poly.type
_entity_poly.pdbx_seq_one_letter_code
_entity_poly.pdbx_strand_id
1 'polypeptide(L)'
;MAGPLIGGRRPISWRLAIVVAFVAAYATARWLEGIFGVGQISGTVSFLVLVGLIGATWWINSRAANRRNDLLGSARFGDRADVRKLEANGDLLIGRAKESSKLLRYDGAAHLLTIAPTRSGKGVGTIIPNLLLLDRSVVCIDPKGENARVTARARASKDLVWCLDPFGVSGRPAARYNPLAQLDPASPDLAEDAQTIADALVHDAPGQSGEAHWNEEAKALIAGVILAPVHCRDTDSR
;
A
#
# COMPACT_ATOMS: atom_id res chain seq x y z
N MET A 1 -27.92 -14.73 9.11
CA MET A 1 -28.33 -16.04 8.56
C MET A 1 -28.00 -16.02 7.07
N ALA A 2 -26.93 -16.68 6.64
CA ALA A 2 -26.59 -16.80 5.22
C ALA A 2 -27.08 -18.18 4.73
N GLY A 3 -27.99 -18.18 3.76
CA GLY A 3 -28.45 -19.40 3.10
C GLY A 3 -27.33 -20.10 2.33
N PRO A 4 -27.45 -21.41 2.03
CA PRO A 4 -26.39 -22.13 1.37
C PRO A 4 -26.34 -21.78 -0.12
N LEU A 5 -25.21 -21.21 -0.56
CA LEU A 5 -24.93 -20.90 -1.95
C LEU A 5 -24.79 -22.18 -2.80
N ILE A 6 -25.44 -22.11 -3.96
CA ILE A 6 -25.39 -23.06 -5.08
C ILE A 6 -24.00 -22.96 -5.73
N GLY A 7 -23.25 -24.06 -5.79
CA GLY A 7 -22.05 -24.19 -6.63
C GLY A 7 -20.74 -24.57 -5.94
N GLY A 8 -20.64 -24.46 -4.61
CA GLY A 8 -19.47 -24.96 -3.87
C GLY A 8 -19.61 -26.44 -3.53
N ARG A 9 -18.63 -27.30 -3.90
CA ARG A 9 -18.56 -28.68 -3.37
C ARG A 9 -18.50 -28.60 -1.84
N ARG A 10 -19.57 -29.01 -1.16
CA ARG A 10 -19.68 -28.98 0.30
C ARG A 10 -18.60 -29.88 0.93
N PRO A 11 -18.02 -29.49 2.09
CA PRO A 11 -17.12 -30.36 2.81
C PRO A 11 -17.82 -31.69 3.13
N ILE A 12 -17.08 -32.78 3.07
CA ILE A 12 -17.62 -34.12 3.33
C ILE A 12 -17.99 -34.17 4.82
N SER A 13 -19.24 -34.53 5.11
CA SER A 13 -19.70 -34.72 6.49
C SER A 13 -18.90 -35.83 7.16
N TRP A 14 -18.27 -35.54 8.30
CA TRP A 14 -17.51 -36.52 9.07
C TRP A 14 -18.36 -37.72 9.50
N ARG A 15 -19.64 -37.50 9.82
CA ARG A 15 -20.56 -38.59 10.15
C ARG A 15 -20.77 -39.53 8.96
N LEU A 16 -20.94 -38.97 7.76
CA LEU A 16 -21.09 -39.77 6.55
C LEU A 16 -19.78 -40.49 6.17
N ALA A 17 -18.64 -39.79 6.28
CA ALA A 17 -17.34 -40.36 5.97
C ALA A 17 -16.97 -41.53 6.88
N ILE A 18 -17.22 -41.42 8.19
CA ILE A 18 -16.96 -42.51 9.15
C ILE A 18 -17.84 -43.72 8.83
N VAL A 19 -19.13 -43.49 8.56
CA VAL A 19 -20.06 -44.58 8.19
C VAL A 19 -19.63 -45.26 6.90
N VAL A 20 -19.29 -44.50 5.85
CA VAL A 20 -18.82 -45.06 4.57
C VAL A 20 -17.51 -45.81 4.73
N ALA A 21 -16.55 -45.26 5.49
CA ALA A 21 -15.26 -45.89 5.71
C ALA A 21 -15.39 -47.21 6.50
N PHE A 22 -16.28 -47.23 7.50
CA PHE A 22 -16.58 -48.43 8.27
C PHE A 22 -17.27 -49.50 7.44
N VAL A 23 -18.28 -49.13 6.64
CA VAL A 23 -18.99 -50.07 5.75
C VAL A 23 -18.03 -50.63 4.69
N ALA A 24 -17.19 -49.78 4.10
CA ALA A 24 -16.18 -50.22 3.12
C ALA A 24 -15.19 -51.20 3.75
N ALA A 25 -14.62 -50.85 4.91
CA ALA A 25 -13.69 -51.73 5.63
C ALA A 25 -14.33 -53.06 6.03
N TYR A 26 -15.58 -53.04 6.51
CA TYR A 26 -16.31 -54.25 6.87
C TYR A 26 -16.63 -55.14 5.65
N ALA A 27 -17.06 -54.54 4.54
CA ALA A 27 -17.29 -55.27 3.30
C ALA A 27 -16.00 -55.89 2.75
N THR A 28 -14.88 -55.16 2.79
CA THR A 28 -13.56 -55.68 2.43
C THR A 28 -13.16 -56.85 3.33
N ALA A 29 -13.41 -56.77 4.64
CA ALA A 29 -13.09 -57.85 5.57
C ALA A 29 -13.88 -59.13 5.25
N ARG A 30 -15.20 -59.00 5.06
CA ARG A 30 -16.09 -60.14 4.77
C ARG A 30 -15.78 -60.79 3.42
N TRP A 31 -15.41 -60.00 2.42
CA TRP A 31 -15.01 -60.51 1.11
C TRP A 31 -13.68 -61.27 1.18
N LEU A 32 -12.68 -60.70 1.86
CA LEU A 32 -11.37 -61.35 2.03
C LEU A 32 -11.45 -62.60 2.91
N GLU A 33 -12.28 -62.59 3.95
CA GLU A 33 -12.57 -63.79 4.76
C GLU A 33 -13.17 -64.92 3.92
N GLY A 34 -14.02 -64.60 2.95
CA GLY A 34 -14.62 -65.60 2.04
C GLY A 34 -13.63 -66.25 1.08
N ILE A 35 -12.50 -65.59 0.79
CA ILE A 35 -11.48 -66.08 -0.15
C ILE A 35 -10.31 -66.74 0.59
N PHE A 36 -9.83 -66.13 1.66
CA PHE A 36 -8.60 -66.50 2.35
C PHE A 36 -8.84 -67.11 3.74
N GLY A 37 -10.09 -67.20 4.19
CA GLY A 37 -10.45 -67.60 5.55
C GLY A 37 -10.24 -66.46 6.56
N VAL A 38 -10.67 -66.70 7.81
CA VAL A 38 -10.46 -65.74 8.91
C VAL A 38 -8.98 -65.71 9.24
N GLY A 39 -8.32 -64.57 9.01
CA GLY A 39 -6.88 -64.47 9.17
C GLY A 39 -6.35 -63.03 9.11
N GLN A 40 -5.05 -62.88 9.42
CA GLN A 40 -4.39 -61.58 9.55
C GLN A 40 -4.48 -60.72 8.28
N ILE A 41 -4.57 -61.34 7.10
CA ILE A 41 -4.65 -60.63 5.81
C ILE A 41 -5.96 -59.84 5.70
N SER A 42 -7.10 -60.45 6.04
CA SER A 42 -8.41 -59.78 5.98
C SER A 42 -8.49 -58.59 6.94
N GLY A 43 -8.01 -58.78 8.18
CA GLY A 43 -7.97 -57.71 9.18
C GLY A 43 -7.06 -56.56 8.80
N THR A 44 -5.86 -56.86 8.28
CA THR A 44 -4.86 -55.84 7.94
C THR A 44 -5.29 -54.99 6.74
N VAL A 45 -5.80 -55.61 5.67
CA VAL A 45 -6.23 -54.88 4.47
C VAL A 45 -7.44 -53.99 4.78
N SER A 46 -8.39 -54.50 5.57
CA SER A 46 -9.59 -53.74 5.96
C SER A 46 -9.26 -52.54 6.85
N PHE A 47 -8.30 -52.71 7.76
CA PHE A 47 -7.78 -51.61 8.58
C PHE A 47 -7.08 -50.54 7.73
N LEU A 48 -6.26 -50.94 6.75
CA LEU A 48 -5.61 -50.00 5.83
C LEU A 48 -6.61 -49.23 4.97
N VAL A 49 -7.69 -49.88 4.51
CA VAL A 49 -8.79 -49.21 3.78
C VAL A 49 -9.50 -48.19 4.68
N LEU A 50 -9.79 -48.54 5.94
CA LEU A 50 -10.41 -47.64 6.90
C LEU A 50 -9.54 -46.39 7.12
N VAL A 51 -8.25 -46.58 7.43
CA VAL A 51 -7.30 -45.49 7.66
C VAL A 51 -7.11 -44.65 6.40
N GLY A 52 -7.02 -45.27 5.22
CA GLY A 52 -6.90 -44.60 3.94
C GLY A 52 -8.10 -43.70 3.63
N LEU A 53 -9.32 -44.17 3.86
CA LEU A 53 -10.55 -43.39 3.63
C LEU A 53 -10.71 -42.23 4.62
N ILE A 54 -10.36 -42.43 5.89
CA ILE A 54 -10.33 -41.36 6.90
C ILE A 54 -9.27 -40.31 6.54
N GLY A 55 -8.07 -40.75 6.16
CA GLY A 55 -6.98 -39.87 5.74
C GLY A 55 -7.31 -39.07 4.48
N ALA A 56 -7.93 -39.70 3.48
CA ALA A 56 -8.38 -39.05 2.26
C ALA A 56 -9.48 -38.01 2.55
N THR A 57 -10.44 -38.34 3.41
CA THR A 57 -11.50 -37.41 3.84
C THR A 57 -10.90 -36.20 4.56
N TRP A 58 -9.98 -36.43 5.49
CA TRP A 58 -9.26 -35.36 6.18
C TRP A 58 -8.54 -34.44 5.20
N TRP A 59 -7.79 -35.01 4.25
CA TRP A 59 -7.05 -34.25 3.25
C TRP A 59 -7.95 -33.42 2.32
N ILE A 60 -9.06 -34.00 1.84
CA ILE A 60 -10.05 -33.29 1.01
C ILE A 60 -10.68 -32.13 1.79
N ASN A 61 -11.10 -32.38 3.04
CA ASN A 61 -11.73 -31.36 3.87
C ASN A 61 -10.75 -30.24 4.25
N SER A 62 -9.49 -30.56 4.57
CA SER A 62 -8.45 -29.56 4.84
C SER A 62 -8.19 -28.66 3.62
N ARG A 63 -8.26 -29.21 2.40
CA ARG A 63 -8.15 -28.40 1.17
C ARG A 63 -9.40 -27.58 0.87
N ALA A 64 -10.59 -28.12 1.14
CA ALA A 64 -11.84 -27.39 0.96
C ALA A 64 -11.97 -26.24 1.97
N ALA A 65 -11.59 -26.44 3.23
CA ALA A 65 -11.56 -25.41 4.26
C ALA A 65 -10.59 -24.27 3.95
N ASN A 66 -9.54 -24.55 3.16
CA ASN A 66 -8.54 -23.56 2.77
C ASN A 66 -8.89 -22.84 1.45
N ARG A 67 -10.04 -23.13 0.81
CA ARG A 67 -10.55 -22.33 -0.32
C ARG A 67 -11.24 -21.09 0.23
N ARG A 68 -10.58 -19.94 0.09
CA ARG A 68 -11.16 -18.64 0.42
C ARG A 68 -12.27 -18.29 -0.56
N ASN A 69 -13.34 -17.71 -0.04
CA ASN A 69 -14.48 -17.26 -0.82
C ASN A 69 -14.27 -15.78 -1.19
N ASP A 70 -13.77 -15.53 -2.39
CA ASP A 70 -13.40 -14.18 -2.86
C ASP A 70 -14.58 -13.39 -3.47
N LEU A 71 -15.83 -13.87 -3.31
CA LEU A 71 -17.02 -13.25 -3.90
C LEU A 71 -17.24 -11.78 -3.48
N LEU A 72 -16.79 -11.40 -2.29
CA LEU A 72 -16.91 -10.03 -1.75
C LEU A 72 -15.53 -9.35 -1.59
N GLY A 73 -14.49 -9.92 -2.20
CA GLY A 73 -13.11 -9.46 -2.11
C GLY A 73 -12.18 -10.46 -1.43
N SER A 74 -10.91 -10.36 -1.78
CA SER A 74 -9.83 -11.23 -1.29
C SER A 74 -9.03 -10.63 -0.13
N ALA A 75 -9.51 -9.52 0.44
CA ALA A 75 -8.85 -8.82 1.54
C ALA A 75 -8.74 -9.74 2.76
N ARG A 76 -7.54 -9.78 3.34
CA ARG A 76 -7.24 -10.62 4.50
C ARG A 76 -6.17 -9.97 5.36
N PHE A 77 -6.13 -10.36 6.63
CA PHE A 77 -4.96 -10.10 7.44
C PHE A 77 -3.73 -10.82 6.87
N GLY A 78 -2.59 -10.13 6.92
CA GLY A 78 -1.30 -10.68 6.52
C GLY A 78 -0.88 -11.84 7.42
N ASP A 79 -0.16 -12.80 6.87
CA ASP A 79 0.44 -13.90 7.60
C ASP A 79 1.97 -13.72 7.74
N ARG A 80 2.64 -14.69 8.38
CA ARG A 80 4.09 -14.67 8.55
C ARG A 80 4.87 -14.72 7.22
N ALA A 81 4.28 -15.21 6.14
CA ALA A 81 4.91 -15.20 4.83
C ALA A 81 4.83 -13.79 4.22
N ASP A 82 3.71 -13.09 4.39
CA ASP A 82 3.56 -11.69 3.95
C ASP A 82 4.52 -10.77 4.72
N VAL A 83 4.63 -10.93 6.04
CA VAL A 83 5.58 -10.18 6.86
C VAL A 83 7.02 -10.42 6.38
N ARG A 84 7.40 -11.68 6.12
CA ARG A 84 8.75 -12.01 5.62
C ARG A 84 9.08 -11.37 4.28
N LYS A 85 8.10 -11.18 3.40
CA LYS A 85 8.31 -10.44 2.14
C LYS A 85 8.63 -8.97 2.39
N LEU A 86 8.01 -8.36 3.40
CA LEU A 86 8.23 -6.97 3.78
C LEU A 86 9.49 -6.78 4.64
N GLU A 87 10.00 -7.82 5.28
CA GLU A 87 11.29 -7.79 5.99
C GLU A 87 12.50 -7.75 5.04
N ALA A 88 12.29 -7.97 3.75
CA ALA A 88 13.33 -7.86 2.74
C ALA A 88 13.82 -6.41 2.60
N ASN A 89 14.97 -6.23 1.95
CA ASN A 89 15.43 -4.89 1.56
C ASN A 89 14.41 -4.25 0.63
N GLY A 90 14.07 -2.99 0.89
CA GLY A 90 13.11 -2.21 0.13
C GLY A 90 13.25 -0.74 0.48
N ASP A 91 12.63 0.13 -0.30
CA ASP A 91 12.87 1.58 -0.20
C ASP A 91 12.18 2.19 1.03
N LEU A 92 10.85 2.18 1.06
CA LEU A 92 10.05 2.91 2.04
C LEU A 92 9.85 2.11 3.32
N LEU A 93 10.21 2.68 4.47
CA LEU A 93 9.92 2.11 5.77
C LEU A 93 8.42 2.29 6.11
N ILE A 94 7.71 1.18 6.28
CA ILE A 94 6.27 1.17 6.58
C ILE A 94 5.95 0.70 8.01
N GLY A 95 6.94 0.16 8.73
CA GLY A 95 6.74 -0.23 10.12
C GLY A 95 7.80 -1.19 10.65
N ARG A 96 7.42 -1.95 11.66
CA ARG A 96 8.27 -2.94 12.32
C ARG A 96 7.47 -4.20 12.63
N ALA A 97 8.04 -5.36 12.35
CA ALA A 97 7.46 -6.65 12.72
C ALA A 97 7.45 -6.81 14.24
N LYS A 98 6.30 -7.21 14.81
CA LYS A 98 6.14 -7.40 16.26
C LYS A 98 6.99 -8.55 16.80
N GLU A 99 7.07 -9.66 16.07
CA GLU A 99 7.76 -10.89 16.52
C GLU A 99 9.28 -10.80 16.32
N SER A 100 9.73 -10.43 15.12
CA SER A 100 11.16 -10.40 14.76
C SER A 100 11.86 -9.08 15.08
N SER A 101 11.10 -8.03 15.43
CA SER A 101 11.59 -6.65 15.59
C SER A 101 12.28 -6.03 14.37
N LYS A 102 12.26 -6.73 13.22
CA LYS A 102 12.82 -6.25 11.95
C LYS A 102 11.96 -5.14 11.36
N LEU A 103 12.61 -4.26 10.62
CA LEU A 103 11.95 -3.19 9.89
C LEU A 103 11.19 -3.77 8.68
N LEU A 104 10.01 -3.22 8.42
CA LEU A 104 9.16 -3.57 7.29
C LEU A 104 9.29 -2.50 6.23
N ARG A 105 9.60 -2.92 5.01
CA ARG A 105 9.86 -2.04 3.88
C ARG A 105 8.92 -2.36 2.71
N TYR A 106 8.56 -1.33 1.98
CA TYR A 106 7.76 -1.40 0.77
C TYR A 106 8.56 -0.85 -0.40
N ASP A 107 8.59 -1.61 -1.49
CA ASP A 107 9.34 -1.30 -2.72
C ASP A 107 8.45 -1.40 -3.97
N GLY A 108 7.13 -1.29 -3.78
CA GLY A 108 6.18 -1.33 -4.91
C GLY A 108 5.92 0.04 -5.50
N ALA A 109 5.31 0.06 -6.69
CA ALA A 109 5.02 1.29 -7.43
C ALA A 109 3.82 2.11 -6.90
N ALA A 110 3.13 1.65 -5.86
CA ALA A 110 1.93 2.34 -5.36
C ALA A 110 2.26 3.47 -4.37
N HIS A 111 1.32 4.41 -4.24
CA HIS A 111 1.38 5.44 -3.20
C HIS A 111 1.07 4.87 -1.82
N LEU A 112 1.66 5.48 -0.79
CA LEU A 112 1.41 5.12 0.61
C LEU A 112 0.57 6.19 1.30
N LEU A 113 -0.51 5.76 1.95
CA LEU A 113 -1.33 6.61 2.82
C LEU A 113 -1.17 6.16 4.27
N THR A 114 -0.66 7.05 5.13
CA THR A 114 -0.57 6.79 6.57
C THR A 114 -1.70 7.49 7.30
N ILE A 115 -2.62 6.71 7.87
CA ILE A 115 -3.72 7.22 8.69
C ILE A 115 -3.34 7.02 10.15
N ALA A 116 -3.11 8.12 10.89
CA ALA A 116 -2.67 8.05 12.26
C ALA A 116 -3.20 9.26 13.07
N PRO A 117 -3.82 9.05 14.25
CA PRO A 117 -4.29 10.14 15.11
C PRO A 117 -3.16 11.11 15.52
N THR A 118 -3.51 12.26 16.08
CA THR A 118 -2.49 13.14 16.69
C THR A 118 -1.79 12.41 17.84
N ARG A 119 -0.49 12.68 18.05
CA ARG A 119 0.35 12.05 19.08
C ARG A 119 0.50 10.52 19.00
N SER A 120 0.11 9.90 17.89
CA SER A 120 0.33 8.46 17.60
C SER A 120 1.74 8.11 17.14
N GLY A 121 2.61 9.12 16.97
CA GLY A 121 3.99 8.92 16.56
C GLY A 121 4.23 8.84 15.05
N LYS A 122 3.29 9.24 14.17
CA LYS A 122 3.53 9.23 12.70
C LYS A 122 4.84 9.93 12.27
N GLY A 123 5.22 11.00 12.97
CA GLY A 123 6.47 11.72 12.74
C GLY A 123 7.69 10.85 13.03
N VAL A 124 7.80 10.36 14.26
CA VAL A 124 8.95 9.58 14.75
C VAL A 124 8.98 8.13 14.24
N GLY A 125 7.83 7.55 13.90
CA GLY A 125 7.68 6.16 13.50
C GLY A 125 7.77 5.92 11.98
N THR A 126 7.43 6.92 11.17
CA THR A 126 7.39 6.77 9.71
C THR A 126 8.09 7.92 9.01
N ILE A 127 7.69 9.18 9.24
CA ILE A 127 8.18 10.32 8.44
C ILE A 127 9.68 10.56 8.62
N ILE A 128 10.14 10.81 9.85
CA ILE A 128 11.54 11.09 10.16
C ILE A 128 12.43 9.90 9.76
N PRO A 129 12.13 8.64 10.14
CA PRO A 129 12.93 7.51 9.69
C PRO A 129 13.06 7.40 8.17
N ASN A 130 11.98 7.62 7.41
CA ASN A 130 12.05 7.61 5.95
C ASN A 130 12.93 8.74 5.43
N LEU A 131 12.78 9.97 5.92
CA LEU A 131 13.65 11.08 5.52
C LEU A 131 15.13 10.77 5.80
N LEU A 132 15.44 10.14 6.94
CA LEU A 132 16.81 9.77 7.29
C LEU A 132 17.36 8.61 6.43
N LEU A 133 16.53 7.64 6.05
CA LEU A 133 16.98 6.38 5.44
C LEU A 133 16.86 6.36 3.92
N LEU A 134 15.81 6.95 3.34
CA LEU A 134 15.56 6.94 1.90
C LEU A 134 16.72 7.56 1.12
N ASP A 135 17.16 6.89 0.06
CA ASP A 135 18.24 7.34 -0.79
C ASP A 135 17.72 7.81 -2.16
N ARG A 136 16.78 8.76 -2.10
CA ARG A 136 16.15 9.40 -3.26
C ARG A 136 15.79 10.85 -2.95
N SER A 137 15.48 11.64 -3.97
CA SER A 137 14.99 13.01 -3.81
C SER A 137 13.64 13.04 -3.09
N VAL A 138 13.45 14.02 -2.19
CA VAL A 138 12.22 14.17 -1.41
C VAL A 138 11.80 15.63 -1.35
N VAL A 139 10.55 15.90 -1.72
CA VAL A 139 9.85 17.14 -1.39
C VAL A 139 9.05 16.89 -0.11
N CYS A 140 9.29 17.68 0.93
CA CYS A 140 8.65 17.53 2.24
C CYS A 140 7.89 18.80 2.62
N ILE A 141 6.55 18.70 2.70
CA ILE A 141 5.71 19.77 3.23
C ILE A 141 5.74 19.67 4.76
N ASP A 142 6.39 20.64 5.40
CA ASP A 142 6.63 20.64 6.85
C ASP A 142 6.22 21.99 7.48
N PRO A 143 4.91 22.22 7.71
CA PRO A 143 4.42 23.50 8.24
C PRO A 143 4.96 23.86 9.63
N LYS A 144 5.51 22.87 10.36
CA LYS A 144 6.08 23.07 11.70
C LYS A 144 7.61 23.13 11.70
N GLY A 145 8.26 22.89 10.57
CA GLY A 145 9.72 22.82 10.46
C GLY A 145 10.38 21.70 11.28
N GLU A 146 9.61 20.76 11.84
CA GLU A 146 10.13 19.70 12.73
C GLU A 146 10.97 18.69 11.95
N ASN A 147 10.53 18.31 10.76
CA ASN A 147 11.22 17.37 9.91
C ASN A 147 12.53 17.97 9.39
N ALA A 148 12.50 19.21 8.89
CA ALA A 148 13.70 19.90 8.41
C ALA A 148 14.73 20.10 9.52
N ARG A 149 14.28 20.48 10.73
CA ARG A 149 15.14 20.65 11.90
C ARG A 149 15.84 19.36 12.30
N VAL A 150 15.16 18.21 12.25
CA VAL A 150 15.76 16.93 12.63
C VAL A 150 16.60 16.31 11.51
N THR A 151 16.15 16.38 10.26
CA THR A 151 16.65 15.50 9.19
C THR A 151 17.58 16.17 8.19
N ALA A 152 17.58 17.51 8.08
CA ALA A 152 18.31 18.21 7.01
C ALA A 152 19.81 17.89 6.99
N ARG A 153 20.46 17.72 8.15
CA ARG A 153 21.90 17.35 8.21
C ARG A 153 22.17 15.97 7.61
N ALA A 154 21.34 14.98 7.94
CA ALA A 154 21.49 13.63 7.42
C ALA A 154 21.09 13.54 5.94
N ARG A 155 20.17 14.39 5.49
CA ARG A 155 19.85 14.54 4.07
C ARG A 155 20.99 15.19 3.29
N ALA A 156 21.66 16.17 3.88
CA ALA A 156 22.79 16.88 3.26
C ALA A 156 24.03 15.99 3.02
N SER A 157 24.13 14.83 3.70
CA SER A 157 25.17 13.85 3.39
C SER A 157 24.84 12.98 2.17
N LYS A 158 23.61 13.07 1.64
CA LYS A 158 23.16 12.32 0.45
C LYS A 158 23.16 13.21 -0.77
N ASP A 159 22.56 14.40 -0.66
CA ASP A 159 22.49 15.39 -1.73
C ASP A 159 22.14 16.78 -1.17
N LEU A 160 22.02 17.78 -2.05
CA LEU A 160 21.61 19.15 -1.73
C LEU A 160 20.26 19.19 -0.98
N VAL A 161 20.19 20.07 0.02
CA VAL A 161 18.99 20.30 0.81
C VAL A 161 18.64 21.78 0.77
N TRP A 162 17.49 22.08 0.16
CA TRP A 162 16.92 23.42 0.12
C TRP A 162 15.72 23.50 1.05
N CYS A 163 15.69 24.53 1.91
CA CYS A 163 14.58 24.77 2.83
C CYS A 163 13.88 26.08 2.44
N LEU A 164 12.72 25.99 1.78
CA LEU A 164 11.88 27.15 1.49
C LEU A 164 11.06 27.48 2.74
N ASP A 165 11.61 28.37 3.56
CA ASP A 165 11.06 28.74 4.87
C ASP A 165 11.05 30.27 5.02
N PRO A 166 10.08 30.96 4.40
CA PRO A 166 10.03 32.43 4.39
C PRO A 166 9.81 33.04 5.79
N PHE A 167 9.37 32.23 6.75
CA PHE A 167 9.07 32.67 8.13
C PHE A 167 10.11 32.18 9.15
N GLY A 168 11.12 31.40 8.72
CA GLY A 168 12.20 30.91 9.58
C GLY A 168 11.76 29.91 10.66
N VAL A 169 10.64 29.20 10.48
CA VAL A 169 10.06 28.29 11.50
C VAL A 169 10.96 27.09 11.79
N SER A 170 11.68 26.60 10.79
CA SER A 170 12.56 25.44 10.89
C SER A 170 13.90 25.72 11.58
N GLY A 171 14.30 27.00 11.65
CA GLY A 171 15.64 27.42 12.08
C GLY A 171 16.77 27.00 11.13
N ARG A 172 16.45 26.56 9.90
CA ARG A 172 17.43 26.26 8.85
C ARG A 172 17.69 27.49 7.98
N PRO A 173 18.86 27.59 7.31
CA PRO A 173 19.08 28.63 6.31
C PRO A 173 17.99 28.58 5.25
N ALA A 174 17.26 29.69 5.09
CA ALA A 174 16.19 29.79 4.10
C ALA A 174 16.78 29.85 2.69
N ALA A 175 16.34 28.94 1.83
CA ALA A 175 16.53 29.01 0.40
C ALA A 175 15.59 30.06 -0.21
N ARG A 176 15.93 30.52 -1.41
CA ARG A 176 15.10 31.45 -2.18
C ARG A 176 14.61 30.75 -3.44
N TYR A 177 13.37 31.00 -3.80
CA TYR A 177 12.76 30.50 -5.02
C TYR A 177 12.02 31.64 -5.70
N ASN A 178 12.28 31.82 -6.99
CA ASN A 178 11.55 32.74 -7.83
C ASN A 178 10.83 31.94 -8.92
N PRO A 179 9.50 31.74 -8.83
CA PRO A 179 8.75 31.01 -9.85
C PRO A 179 8.82 31.68 -11.22
N LEU A 180 8.97 33.01 -11.26
CA LEU A 180 9.05 33.78 -12.51
C LEU A 180 10.39 33.60 -13.24
N ALA A 181 11.40 33.02 -12.59
CA ALA A 181 12.71 32.80 -13.21
C ALA A 181 12.70 31.70 -14.29
N GLN A 182 11.62 30.91 -14.37
CA GLN A 182 11.46 29.85 -15.38
C GLN A 182 10.78 30.33 -16.66
N LEU A 183 10.18 31.52 -16.65
CA LEU A 183 9.49 32.08 -17.81
C LEU A 183 10.51 32.53 -18.85
N ASP A 184 10.39 31.99 -20.07
CA ASP A 184 11.19 32.39 -21.22
C ASP A 184 10.39 33.35 -22.12
N PRO A 185 10.80 34.63 -22.27
CA PRO A 185 10.13 35.58 -23.15
C PRO A 185 10.01 35.11 -24.61
N ALA A 186 10.94 34.26 -25.07
CA ALA A 186 10.98 33.75 -26.43
C ALA A 186 10.13 32.50 -26.63
N SER A 187 9.59 31.91 -25.55
CA SER A 187 8.76 30.72 -25.63
C SER A 187 7.42 31.03 -26.29
N PRO A 188 6.97 30.25 -27.27
CA PRO A 188 5.60 30.37 -27.79
C PRO A 188 4.55 30.04 -26.71
N ASP A 189 4.94 29.31 -25.67
CA ASP A 189 4.06 28.84 -24.58
C ASP A 189 4.07 29.79 -23.37
N LEU A 190 4.75 30.95 -23.45
CA LEU A 190 4.91 31.89 -22.34
C LEU A 190 3.58 32.28 -21.67
N ALA A 191 2.52 32.45 -22.46
CA ALA A 191 1.19 32.76 -21.94
C ALA A 191 0.62 31.61 -21.09
N GLU A 192 0.84 30.37 -21.52
CA GLU A 192 0.40 29.16 -20.80
C GLU A 192 1.23 28.94 -19.54
N ASP A 193 2.54 29.21 -19.59
CA ASP A 193 3.42 29.15 -18.41
C ASP A 193 3.01 30.19 -17.36
N ALA A 194 2.71 31.43 -17.79
CA ALA A 194 2.21 32.48 -16.91
C ALA A 194 0.85 32.11 -16.30
N GLN A 195 -0.05 31.51 -17.10
CA GLN A 195 -1.34 31.00 -16.64
C GLN A 195 -1.16 29.88 -15.61
N THR A 196 -0.23 28.95 -15.83
CA THR A 196 0.07 27.86 -14.88
C THR A 196 0.53 28.39 -13.52
N ILE A 197 1.32 29.46 -13.50
CA ILE A 197 1.71 30.14 -12.25
C ILE A 197 0.50 30.81 -11.61
N ALA A 198 -0.35 31.48 -12.39
CA ALA A 198 -1.57 32.11 -11.88
C ALA A 198 -2.54 31.09 -11.26
N ASP A 199 -2.74 29.95 -11.92
CA ASP A 199 -3.56 28.83 -11.44
C ASP A 199 -3.03 28.26 -10.13
N ALA A 200 -1.71 28.20 -9.95
CA ALA A 200 -1.10 27.75 -8.70
C ALA A 200 -1.28 28.73 -7.53
N LEU A 201 -1.52 30.02 -7.81
CA LEU A 201 -1.69 31.07 -6.80
C LEU A 201 -3.14 31.25 -6.35
N VAL A 202 -4.10 31.01 -7.23
CA VAL A 202 -5.53 31.16 -6.93
C VAL A 202 -6.11 29.82 -6.50
N HIS A 203 -6.59 29.74 -5.25
CA HIS A 203 -7.14 28.52 -4.69
C HIS A 203 -8.64 28.36 -4.99
N ASP A 204 -8.99 27.34 -5.75
CA ASP A 204 -10.38 26.95 -5.99
C ASP A 204 -10.83 25.87 -4.99
N ALA A 205 -11.55 26.26 -3.93
CA ALA A 205 -12.04 25.28 -2.97
C ALA A 205 -13.25 24.50 -3.54
N PRO A 206 -13.30 23.16 -3.39
CA PRO A 206 -14.45 22.37 -3.81
C PRO A 206 -15.74 22.83 -3.13
N GLY A 207 -16.79 23.10 -3.92
CA GLY A 207 -18.11 23.50 -3.42
C GLY A 207 -18.39 25.01 -3.41
N GLN A 208 -17.42 25.84 -3.83
CA GLN A 208 -17.60 27.30 -3.99
C GLN A 208 -17.92 27.69 -5.45
N SER A 209 -18.93 27.08 -6.06
CA SER A 209 -19.26 27.33 -7.49
C SER A 209 -19.65 28.79 -7.80
N GLY A 210 -20.10 29.56 -6.80
CA GLY A 210 -20.40 30.99 -6.95
C GLY A 210 -19.17 31.90 -7.02
N GLU A 211 -18.00 31.42 -6.58
CA GLU A 211 -16.73 32.17 -6.61
C GLU A 211 -15.91 31.85 -7.85
N ALA A 212 -16.26 30.78 -8.58
CA ALA A 212 -15.51 30.31 -9.75
C ALA A 212 -15.30 31.40 -10.81
N HIS A 213 -16.32 32.20 -11.12
CA HIS A 213 -16.15 33.32 -12.06
C HIS A 213 -15.10 34.32 -11.59
N TRP A 214 -15.12 34.70 -10.31
CA TRP A 214 -14.14 35.64 -9.74
C TRP A 214 -12.73 35.05 -9.71
N ASN A 215 -12.61 33.75 -9.44
CA ASN A 215 -11.32 33.07 -9.45
C ASN A 215 -10.72 33.01 -10.86
N GLU A 216 -11.54 32.71 -11.88
CA GLU A 216 -11.08 32.72 -13.28
C GLU A 216 -10.65 34.13 -13.74
N GLU A 217 -11.43 35.17 -13.42
CA GLU A 217 -11.03 36.55 -13.72
C GLU A 217 -9.75 36.96 -12.97
N ALA A 218 -9.59 36.53 -11.71
CA ALA A 218 -8.39 36.78 -10.94
C ALA A 218 -7.16 36.09 -11.54
N LYS A 219 -7.28 34.83 -11.98
CA LYS A 219 -6.20 34.11 -12.66
C LYS A 219 -5.80 34.81 -13.95
N ALA A 220 -6.78 35.18 -14.79
CA ALA A 220 -6.52 35.90 -16.04
C ALA A 220 -5.79 37.23 -15.81
N LEU A 221 -6.23 37.99 -14.80
CA LEU A 221 -5.56 39.23 -14.40
C LEU A 221 -4.11 38.98 -13.93
N ILE A 222 -3.90 38.00 -13.06
CA ILE A 222 -2.57 37.65 -12.53
C ILE A 222 -1.64 37.21 -13.66
N ALA A 223 -2.11 36.36 -14.58
CA ALA A 223 -1.36 35.93 -15.76
C ALA A 223 -0.95 37.13 -16.63
N GLY A 224 -1.88 38.06 -16.90
CA GLY A 224 -1.58 39.30 -17.62
C GLY A 224 -0.53 40.17 -16.93
N VAL A 225 -0.59 40.29 -15.60
CA VAL A 225 0.41 41.02 -14.80
C VAL A 225 1.78 40.32 -14.81
N ILE A 226 1.82 38.99 -14.79
CA ILE A 226 3.07 38.22 -14.88
C ILE A 226 3.76 38.43 -16.24
N LEU A 227 3.00 38.53 -17.33
CA LEU A 227 3.53 38.75 -18.67
C LEU A 227 4.15 40.14 -18.86
N ALA A 228 3.62 41.17 -18.20
CA ALA A 228 4.04 42.56 -18.42
C ALA A 228 5.55 42.80 -18.13
N PRO A 229 6.14 42.35 -17.01
CA PRO A 229 7.58 42.46 -16.75
C PRO A 229 8.45 41.62 -17.70
N VAL A 230 7.94 40.50 -18.20
CA VAL A 230 8.68 39.61 -19.11
C VAL A 230 8.85 40.28 -20.47
N HIS A 231 7.80 40.94 -20.97
CA HIS A 231 7.84 41.68 -22.23
C HIS A 231 8.63 43.00 -22.12
N CYS A 232 8.55 43.70 -20.98
CA CYS A 232 9.28 44.96 -20.77
C CYS A 232 10.78 44.79 -20.48
N ARG A 233 11.24 43.57 -20.15
CA ARG A 233 12.68 43.29 -19.95
C ARG A 233 13.51 43.39 -21.24
N ASP A 234 12.89 43.25 -22.41
CA ASP A 234 13.58 43.40 -23.70
C ASP A 234 13.92 44.85 -24.04
N THR A 235 13.32 45.85 -23.38
CA THR A 235 13.57 47.27 -23.68
C THR A 235 14.77 47.90 -22.97
N ASP A 236 15.32 47.26 -21.92
CA ASP A 236 16.40 47.83 -21.08
C ASP A 236 17.80 47.24 -21.35
N SER A 237 17.95 46.41 -22.39
CA SER A 237 19.24 45.80 -22.78
C SER A 237 19.91 46.44 -24.01
N ARG A 238 19.68 47.73 -24.26
CA ARG A 238 20.42 48.53 -25.26
C ARG A 238 21.38 49.52 -24.64
#